data_AF-A0A5M8PPH9-F1
#
_entry.id   AF-A0A5M8PPH9-F1
#
_cell.length_a   1.000
_cell.length_b   1.000
_cell.length_c   1.000
_cell.angle_alpha   90.00
_cell.angle_beta   90.00
_cell.angle_gamma   90.00
#
_symmetry.space_group_name_H-M   'P 1'
#
loop_
_entity.id
_entity.type
_entity.pdbx_description
1 polymer ?
#
loop_
_entity_poly.entity_id
_entity_poly.type
_entity_poly.pdbx_seq_one_letter_code
_entity_poly.pdbx_strand_id
1 'polypeptide(L)'
;MGLTFSKLFDRLWGKKEMRILMVGLDAAGKTTILYKLKLGEIVTTIPTIGFNVETVEYKNIQFTVWDVGGQDKIRPLWRHYFQNTQGIIFVVDSNDRDRVVEAREELQRMLNEDELRDALLLVFANKQDLPNAMNAAEITDKLGLHSLRQRAWYIQSTCATSGDGLYEGLEWLSNSLRKAGHN
;
A
#
# COMPACT_ATOMS: atom_id res chain seq x y z
N MET A 1 28.05 28.29 -15.12
CA MET A 1 26.94 28.27 -14.13
C MET A 1 25.64 28.06 -14.91
N GLY A 2 24.93 26.95 -14.92
CA GLY A 2 24.88 25.77 -14.05
C GLY A 2 23.43 25.25 -13.93
N LEU A 3 22.60 25.39 -14.97
CA LEU A 3 21.13 25.23 -14.87
C LEU A 3 20.46 24.48 -16.03
N THR A 4 21.20 23.98 -17.04
CA THR A 4 20.62 23.37 -18.25
C THR A 4 20.83 21.86 -18.38
N PHE A 5 21.75 21.26 -17.62
CA PHE A 5 22.01 19.82 -17.70
C PHE A 5 21.04 18.96 -16.86
N SER A 6 20.53 19.45 -15.72
CA SER A 6 19.62 18.64 -14.88
C SER A 6 18.28 18.36 -15.56
N LYS A 7 17.71 19.37 -16.25
CA LYS A 7 16.42 19.23 -16.96
C LYS A 7 16.49 18.34 -18.20
N LEU A 8 17.69 18.14 -18.76
CA LEU A 8 17.90 17.23 -19.88
C LEU A 8 18.12 15.78 -19.38
N PHE A 9 18.79 15.63 -18.24
CA PHE A 9 18.94 14.34 -17.54
C PHE A 9 17.60 13.79 -17.04
N ASP A 10 16.73 14.63 -16.47
CA ASP A 10 15.36 14.25 -16.07
C ASP A 10 14.47 13.81 -17.25
N ARG A 11 14.86 14.17 -18.49
CA ARG A 11 14.15 13.81 -19.71
C ARG A 11 14.71 12.54 -20.39
N LEU A 12 15.96 12.18 -20.06
CA LEU A 12 16.65 10.97 -20.52
C LEU A 12 16.48 9.79 -19.54
N TRP A 13 16.30 10.05 -18.25
CA TRP A 13 15.77 9.08 -17.29
C TRP A 13 14.26 8.95 -17.50
N GLY A 14 13.85 7.97 -18.31
CA GLY A 14 12.43 7.64 -18.49
C GLY A 14 11.71 7.44 -17.15
N LYS A 15 10.40 7.70 -17.13
CA LYS A 15 9.53 7.40 -15.98
C LYS A 15 9.71 5.93 -15.62
N LYS A 16 10.55 5.62 -14.63
CA LYS A 16 10.73 4.24 -14.18
C LYS A 16 9.42 3.79 -13.56
N GLU A 17 8.70 2.91 -14.27
CA GLU A 17 7.48 2.30 -13.77
C GLU A 17 7.83 1.53 -12.49
N MET A 18 7.26 2.00 -11.38
CA MET A 18 7.42 1.35 -10.08
C MET A 18 6.24 0.40 -9.86
N ARG A 19 6.51 -0.88 -9.57
CA ARG A 19 5.45 -1.86 -9.28
C ARG A 19 5.10 -1.85 -7.80
N ILE A 20 3.88 -1.40 -7.48
CA ILE A 20 3.36 -1.36 -6.12
C ILE A 20 2.19 -2.32 -5.96
N LEU A 21 2.25 -3.13 -4.91
CA LEU A 21 1.23 -4.11 -4.55
C LEU A 21 0.38 -3.59 -3.38
N MET A 22 -0.91 -3.33 -3.59
CA MET A 22 -1.83 -2.98 -2.50
C MET A 22 -2.65 -4.20 -2.07
N VAL A 23 -2.50 -4.62 -0.80
CA VAL A 23 -3.10 -5.82 -0.22
C VAL A 23 -3.53 -5.58 1.23
N GLY A 24 -4.22 -6.54 1.84
CA GLY A 24 -4.82 -6.45 3.17
C GLY A 24 -6.11 -7.25 3.26
N LEU A 25 -6.68 -7.37 4.46
CA LEU A 25 -7.92 -8.14 4.68
C LEU A 25 -9.11 -7.58 3.87
N ASP A 26 -10.14 -8.39 3.67
CA ASP A 26 -11.40 -7.92 3.09
C ASP A 26 -12.01 -6.81 3.97
N ALA A 27 -12.80 -5.94 3.34
CA ALA A 27 -13.39 -4.76 3.96
C ALA A 27 -12.39 -3.73 4.56
N ALA A 28 -11.07 -3.92 4.44
CA ALA A 28 -10.07 -2.96 4.94
C ALA A 28 -10.10 -1.59 4.22
N GLY A 29 -10.71 -1.50 3.04
CA GLY A 29 -10.90 -0.25 2.28
C GLY A 29 -9.95 -0.05 1.09
N LYS A 30 -9.28 -1.11 0.62
CA LYS A 30 -8.38 -1.07 -0.56
C LYS A 30 -9.04 -0.46 -1.80
N THR A 31 -10.24 -0.93 -2.14
CA THR A 31 -11.04 -0.45 -3.28
C THR A 31 -11.42 1.02 -3.13
N THR A 32 -11.81 1.43 -1.92
CA THR A 32 -12.14 2.83 -1.63
C THR A 32 -10.92 3.72 -1.85
N ILE A 33 -9.74 3.30 -1.37
CA ILE A 33 -8.47 4.02 -1.61
C ILE A 33 -8.18 4.11 -3.12
N LEU A 34 -8.30 2.99 -3.84
CA LEU A 34 -8.09 2.94 -5.28
C LEU A 34 -8.98 3.96 -6.02
N TYR A 35 -10.29 3.96 -5.80
CA TYR A 35 -11.21 4.88 -6.48
C TYR A 35 -10.97 6.33 -6.06
N LYS A 36 -10.68 6.58 -4.79
CA LYS A 36 -10.35 7.91 -4.29
C LYS A 36 -9.13 8.49 -5.01
N LEU A 37 -8.11 7.67 -5.25
CA LEU A 37 -6.91 8.06 -5.99
C LEU A 37 -7.15 8.18 -7.51
N LYS A 38 -8.01 7.34 -8.09
CA LYS A 38 -8.28 7.28 -9.53
C LYS A 38 -9.19 8.39 -10.05
N LEU A 39 -10.22 8.76 -9.27
CA LEU A 39 -11.31 9.61 -9.74
C LEU A 39 -11.37 10.98 -9.04
N GLY A 40 -10.60 11.18 -7.96
CA GLY A 40 -10.73 12.39 -7.14
C GLY A 40 -12.08 12.51 -6.40
N GLU A 41 -12.97 11.53 -6.58
CA GLU A 41 -14.33 11.50 -6.05
C GLU A 41 -14.59 10.21 -5.26
N ILE A 42 -15.55 10.27 -4.33
CA ILE A 42 -15.95 9.14 -3.48
C ILE A 42 -16.92 8.27 -4.29
N VAL A 43 -16.48 7.11 -4.75
CA VAL A 43 -17.38 6.09 -5.29
C VAL A 43 -17.75 5.13 -4.16
N THR A 44 -19.04 5.04 -3.83
CA THR A 44 -19.57 3.98 -2.95
C THR A 44 -19.39 2.64 -3.64
N THR A 45 -18.44 1.83 -3.18
CA THR A 45 -18.10 0.54 -3.79
C THR A 45 -19.11 -0.54 -3.39
N ILE A 46 -19.57 -1.35 -4.35
CA ILE A 46 -20.33 -2.57 -4.12
C ILE A 46 -19.32 -3.73 -3.98
N PRO A 47 -19.48 -4.68 -3.02
CA PRO A 47 -18.59 -5.84 -2.92
C PRO A 47 -18.52 -6.60 -4.25
N THR A 48 -17.32 -6.74 -4.79
CA THR A 48 -17.05 -7.40 -6.08
C THR A 48 -17.17 -8.91 -5.95
N ILE A 49 -17.97 -9.53 -6.83
CA ILE A 49 -17.99 -10.98 -7.05
C ILE A 49 -17.00 -11.28 -8.19
N GLY A 50 -15.83 -11.85 -7.88
CA GLY A 50 -14.82 -12.25 -8.86
C GLY A 50 -13.49 -11.47 -8.77
N PHE A 51 -12.55 -11.84 -9.66
CA PHE A 51 -11.14 -11.38 -9.69
C PHE A 51 -11.01 -10.03 -10.42
N ASN A 52 -10.61 -8.95 -9.73
CA ASN A 52 -10.37 -7.64 -10.32
C ASN A 52 -8.94 -7.13 -10.00
N VAL A 53 -8.16 -6.88 -11.04
CA VAL A 53 -6.83 -6.26 -10.95
C VAL A 53 -6.94 -4.91 -11.62
N GLU A 54 -6.86 -3.83 -10.84
CA GLU A 54 -6.94 -2.48 -11.36
C GLU A 54 -5.62 -1.75 -11.23
N THR A 55 -5.17 -1.16 -12.33
CA THR A 55 -3.97 -0.36 -12.39
C THR A 55 -4.31 1.12 -12.29
N VAL A 56 -3.69 1.85 -11.36
CA VAL A 56 -3.83 3.32 -11.24
C VAL A 56 -2.46 3.95 -11.36
N GLU A 57 -2.39 5.15 -11.92
CA GLU A 57 -1.16 5.94 -12.01
C GLU A 57 -1.26 7.15 -11.08
N TYR A 58 -0.28 7.32 -10.20
CA TYR A 58 -0.07 8.58 -9.47
C TYR A 58 1.36 9.05 -9.70
N LYS A 59 1.50 10.23 -10.33
CA LYS A 59 2.77 10.80 -10.78
C LYS A 59 3.53 9.85 -11.71
N ASN A 60 4.55 9.16 -11.19
CA ASN A 60 5.44 8.23 -11.87
C ASN A 60 5.38 6.83 -11.24
N ILE A 61 4.33 6.55 -10.46
CA ILE A 61 4.09 5.28 -9.79
C ILE A 61 2.87 4.62 -10.40
N GLN A 62 3.01 3.35 -10.79
CA GLN A 62 1.93 2.51 -11.27
C GLN A 62 1.51 1.55 -10.15
N PHE A 63 0.31 1.74 -9.62
CA PHE A 63 -0.29 0.90 -8.58
C PHE A 63 -0.97 -0.27 -9.26
N THR A 64 -0.64 -1.50 -8.87
CA THR A 64 -1.47 -2.66 -9.18
C THR A 64 -2.26 -2.99 -7.91
N VAL A 65 -3.55 -2.67 -7.89
CA VAL A 65 -4.40 -2.93 -6.74
C VAL A 65 -5.09 -4.27 -6.89
N TRP A 66 -4.97 -5.05 -5.82
CA TRP A 66 -5.64 -6.33 -5.66
C TRP A 66 -6.95 -6.09 -4.94
N ASP A 67 -8.00 -5.92 -5.74
CA ASP A 67 -9.35 -5.99 -5.20
C ASP A 67 -9.93 -7.38 -5.41
N VAL A 68 -9.33 -8.35 -4.71
CA VAL A 68 -10.00 -9.62 -4.44
C VAL A 68 -9.67 -10.00 -3.00
N GLY A 69 -10.75 -10.10 -2.23
CA GLY A 69 -10.86 -10.14 -0.78
C GLY A 69 -9.71 -10.80 -0.01
N GLY A 70 -9.43 -10.26 1.17
CA GLY A 70 -8.86 -11.05 2.25
C GLY A 70 -9.78 -12.16 2.74
N GLN A 71 -10.58 -12.80 1.87
CA GLN A 71 -11.18 -14.08 2.18
C GLN A 71 -10.11 -15.16 2.01
N ASP A 72 -9.98 -16.05 2.99
CA ASP A 72 -8.90 -17.03 3.11
C ASP A 72 -8.58 -17.80 1.81
N LYS A 73 -9.60 -18.09 1.00
CA LYS A 73 -9.50 -18.98 -0.17
C LYS A 73 -8.71 -18.39 -1.35
N ILE A 74 -8.53 -17.07 -1.42
CA ILE A 74 -7.94 -16.39 -2.59
C ILE A 74 -6.61 -15.69 -2.32
N ARG A 75 -6.19 -15.61 -1.04
CA ARG A 75 -4.89 -15.07 -0.62
C ARG A 75 -3.68 -15.72 -1.32
N PRO A 76 -3.68 -17.04 -1.67
CA PRO A 76 -2.56 -17.64 -2.40
C PRO A 76 -2.25 -17.00 -3.75
N LEU A 77 -3.22 -16.32 -4.37
CA LEU A 77 -3.04 -15.66 -5.67
C LEU A 77 -2.12 -14.43 -5.60
N TRP A 78 -1.90 -13.85 -4.41
CA TRP A 78 -1.01 -12.70 -4.24
C TRP A 78 0.41 -13.01 -4.73
N ARG A 79 0.86 -14.26 -4.59
CA ARG A 79 2.19 -14.74 -5.01
C ARG A 79 2.53 -14.48 -6.47
N HIS A 80 1.53 -14.51 -7.36
CA HIS A 80 1.74 -14.22 -8.79
C HIS A 80 2.19 -12.78 -9.07
N TYR A 81 2.08 -11.89 -8.08
CA TYR A 81 2.37 -10.46 -8.20
C TYR A 81 3.58 -10.01 -7.40
N PHE A 82 4.20 -10.91 -6.63
CA PHE A 82 5.37 -10.57 -5.82
C PHE A 82 6.60 -10.25 -6.67
N GLN A 83 6.74 -10.92 -7.81
CA GLN A 83 7.84 -10.67 -8.73
C GLN A 83 7.89 -9.21 -9.17
N ASN A 84 9.09 -8.62 -9.03
CA ASN A 84 9.41 -7.23 -9.33
C ASN A 84 8.62 -6.18 -8.52
N THR A 85 7.94 -6.57 -7.44
CA THR A 85 7.26 -5.61 -6.56
C THR A 85 8.28 -4.84 -5.72
N GLN A 86 8.28 -3.52 -5.85
CA GLN A 86 9.24 -2.63 -5.18
C GLN A 86 8.66 -2.00 -3.92
N GLY A 87 7.33 -1.97 -3.81
CA GLY A 87 6.65 -1.45 -2.63
C GLY A 87 5.32 -2.16 -2.40
N ILE A 88 4.97 -2.27 -1.13
CA ILE A 88 3.75 -2.90 -0.65
C ILE A 88 2.97 -1.84 0.11
N ILE A 89 1.67 -1.73 -0.18
CA ILE A 89 0.71 -0.98 0.62
C ILE A 89 -0.18 -2.00 1.33
N PHE A 90 0.01 -2.14 2.63
CA PHE A 90 -0.80 -3.03 3.47
C PHE A 90 -1.90 -2.22 4.17
N VAL A 91 -3.16 -2.47 3.82
CA VAL A 91 -4.31 -1.72 4.36
C VAL A 91 -4.93 -2.48 5.52
N VAL A 92 -5.09 -1.82 6.66
CA VAL A 92 -5.68 -2.36 7.89
C VAL A 92 -6.94 -1.59 8.23
N ASP A 93 -8.02 -2.32 8.51
CA ASP A 93 -9.20 -1.75 9.17
C ASP A 93 -8.87 -1.46 10.64
N SER A 94 -8.76 -0.19 11.00
CA SER A 94 -8.41 0.20 12.36
C SER A 94 -9.53 -0.07 13.36
N ASN A 95 -10.77 -0.19 12.90
CA ASN A 95 -11.91 -0.45 13.77
C ASN A 95 -12.18 -1.96 13.97
N ASP A 96 -11.55 -2.81 13.16
CA ASP A 96 -11.64 -4.28 13.27
C ASP A 96 -10.57 -4.82 14.23
N ARG A 97 -10.87 -4.70 15.52
CA ARG A 97 -9.96 -5.13 16.60
C ARG A 97 -9.82 -6.65 16.68
N ASP A 98 -10.79 -7.40 16.17
CA ASP A 98 -10.84 -8.86 16.24
C ASP A 98 -9.93 -9.50 15.18
N ARG A 99 -9.91 -8.97 13.95
CA ARG A 99 -9.12 -9.52 12.84
C ARG A 99 -7.72 -8.92 12.67
N VAL A 100 -7.30 -8.03 13.56
CA VAL A 100 -5.94 -7.45 13.49
C VAL A 100 -4.82 -8.50 13.66
N VAL A 101 -5.08 -9.56 14.41
CA VAL A 101 -4.14 -10.68 14.58
C VAL A 101 -4.03 -11.47 13.27
N GLU A 102 -5.15 -11.71 12.60
CA GLU A 102 -5.17 -12.32 11.27
C GLU A 102 -4.43 -11.44 10.25
N ALA A 103 -4.65 -10.12 10.28
CA ALA A 103 -3.93 -9.17 9.42
C ALA A 103 -2.41 -9.22 9.65
N ARG A 104 -1.96 -9.36 10.92
CA ARG A 104 -0.56 -9.57 11.26
C ARG A 104 -0.03 -10.86 10.63
N GLU A 105 -0.74 -11.97 10.78
CA GLU A 105 -0.29 -13.25 10.23
C GLU A 105 -0.13 -13.20 8.71
N GLU A 106 -1.10 -12.61 8.00
CA GLU A 106 -1.01 -12.45 6.55
C GLU A 106 0.13 -11.52 6.12
N LEU A 107 0.32 -10.41 6.83
CA LEU A 107 1.45 -9.53 6.61
C LEU A 107 2.77 -10.29 6.77
N GLN A 108 2.94 -11.03 7.88
CA GLN A 108 4.17 -11.78 8.15
C GLN A 108 4.40 -12.90 7.13
N ARG A 109 3.36 -13.66 6.75
CA ARG A 109 3.45 -14.68 5.69
C ARG A 109 3.94 -14.08 4.39
N MET A 110 3.36 -12.95 3.97
CA MET A 110 3.76 -12.25 2.75
C MET A 110 5.20 -11.72 2.84
N LEU A 111 5.59 -11.06 3.93
CA LEU A 111 6.93 -10.46 4.06
C LEU A 111 8.06 -11.49 4.15
N ASN A 112 7.73 -12.76 4.41
CA ASN A 112 8.68 -13.89 4.41
C ASN A 112 8.95 -14.45 3.00
N GLU A 113 8.26 -13.96 1.97
CA GLU A 113 8.47 -14.41 0.59
C GLU A 113 9.71 -13.73 0.01
N ASP A 114 10.58 -14.53 -0.63
CA ASP A 114 11.89 -14.08 -1.11
C ASP A 114 11.77 -12.98 -2.17
N GLU A 115 10.74 -13.06 -3.02
CA GLU A 115 10.45 -12.06 -4.06
C GLU A 115 10.12 -10.68 -3.50
N LEU A 116 9.67 -10.61 -2.24
CA LEU A 116 9.33 -9.35 -1.58
C LEU A 116 10.42 -8.86 -0.64
N ARG A 117 11.56 -9.55 -0.52
CA ARG A 117 12.61 -9.24 0.47
C ARG A 117 13.00 -7.76 0.50
N ASP A 118 13.14 -7.14 -0.66
CA ASP A 118 13.61 -5.76 -0.81
C ASP A 118 12.47 -4.73 -0.94
N ALA A 119 11.21 -5.18 -0.93
CA ALA A 119 10.07 -4.28 -1.11
C ALA A 119 9.88 -3.35 0.12
N LEU A 120 9.61 -2.07 -0.12
CA LEU A 120 9.23 -1.14 0.95
C LEU A 120 7.83 -1.46 1.47
N LEU A 121 7.58 -1.20 2.76
CA LEU A 121 6.25 -1.43 3.36
C LEU A 121 5.61 -0.10 3.81
N LEU A 122 4.50 0.27 3.18
CA LEU A 122 3.59 1.29 3.69
C LEU A 122 2.38 0.60 4.33
N VAL A 123 2.09 0.89 5.58
CA VAL A 123 0.85 0.46 6.25
C VAL A 123 -0.13 1.62 6.28
N PHE A 124 -1.33 1.41 5.76
CA PHE A 124 -2.44 2.31 5.97
C PHE A 124 -3.30 1.82 7.13
N ALA A 125 -3.25 2.57 8.24
CA ALA A 125 -4.17 2.44 9.36
C ALA A 125 -5.48 3.16 8.98
N ASN A 126 -6.35 2.47 8.23
CA ASN A 126 -7.53 3.05 7.60
C ASN A 126 -8.75 3.05 8.54
N LYS A 127 -9.75 3.87 8.22
CA LYS A 127 -11.00 4.07 8.99
C LYS A 127 -10.80 4.77 10.33
N GLN A 128 -9.86 5.71 10.38
CA GLN A 128 -9.58 6.52 11.58
C GLN A 128 -10.73 7.47 11.96
N ASP A 129 -11.73 7.64 11.09
CA ASP A 129 -12.96 8.36 11.35
C ASP A 129 -13.92 7.63 12.33
N LEU A 130 -13.70 6.34 12.59
CA LEU A 130 -14.55 5.54 13.45
C LEU A 130 -14.17 5.66 14.93
N PRO A 131 -15.15 5.70 15.86
CA PRO A 131 -14.91 6.06 17.27
C PRO A 131 -14.04 5.08 18.05
N ASN A 132 -13.90 3.83 17.61
CA ASN A 132 -13.10 2.80 18.28
C ASN A 132 -11.86 2.38 17.47
N ALA A 133 -11.50 3.17 16.46
CA ALA A 133 -10.34 2.90 15.62
C ALA A 133 -9.05 2.85 16.45
N MET A 134 -8.28 1.77 16.26
CA MET A 134 -6.92 1.64 16.76
C MET A 134 -6.07 2.74 16.12
N ASN A 135 -5.34 3.51 16.92
CA ASN A 135 -4.44 4.52 16.37
C ASN A 135 -3.20 3.85 15.73
N ALA A 136 -2.39 4.64 15.03
CA ALA A 136 -1.20 4.13 14.35
C ALA A 136 -0.20 3.43 15.30
N ALA A 137 -0.04 3.91 16.54
CA ALA A 137 0.85 3.27 17.52
C ALA A 137 0.34 1.88 17.93
N GLU A 138 -0.96 1.76 18.22
CA GLU A 138 -1.59 0.49 18.58
C GLU A 138 -1.49 -0.54 17.43
N ILE A 139 -1.69 -0.11 16.18
CA ILE A 139 -1.53 -0.97 15.00
C ILE A 139 -0.06 -1.37 14.80
N THR A 140 0.89 -0.47 15.05
CA THR A 140 2.33 -0.76 14.98
C THR A 140 2.70 -1.91 15.91
N ASP A 141 2.20 -1.86 17.14
CA ASP A 141 2.40 -2.91 18.15
C ASP A 141 1.72 -4.23 17.74
N LYS A 142 0.45 -4.17 17.35
CA LYS A 142 -0.34 -5.36 17.00
C LYS A 142 0.17 -6.09 15.76
N LEU A 143 0.66 -5.36 14.76
CA LEU A 143 1.30 -5.95 13.56
C LEU A 143 2.76 -6.36 13.81
N GLY A 144 3.35 -5.93 14.93
CA GLY A 144 4.74 -6.23 15.28
C GLY A 144 5.76 -5.54 14.36
N LEU A 145 5.45 -4.34 13.85
CA LEU A 145 6.30 -3.65 12.86
C LEU A 145 7.71 -3.32 13.41
N HIS A 146 7.84 -3.15 14.73
CA HIS A 146 9.13 -2.98 15.40
C HIS A 146 10.12 -4.15 15.18
N SER A 147 9.62 -5.34 14.83
CA SER A 147 10.45 -6.50 14.54
C SER A 147 11.09 -6.46 13.14
N LEU A 148 10.58 -5.62 12.23
CA LEU A 148 11.02 -5.51 10.84
C LEU A 148 12.31 -4.68 10.71
N ARG A 149 13.43 -5.20 11.23
CA ARG A 149 14.71 -4.46 11.30
C ARG A 149 15.41 -4.25 9.95
N GLN A 150 15.19 -5.15 8.99
CA GLN A 150 15.87 -5.17 7.69
C GLN A 150 15.00 -4.62 6.55
N ARG A 151 13.83 -4.06 6.87
CA ARG A 151 12.88 -3.55 5.87
C ARG A 151 12.49 -2.13 6.25
N ALA A 152 12.61 -1.20 5.32
CA ALA A 152 12.09 0.15 5.52
C ALA A 152 10.56 0.13 5.47
N TRP A 153 9.94 0.66 6.52
CA TRP A 153 8.49 0.72 6.65
C TRP A 153 8.02 2.06 7.19
N TYR A 154 6.76 2.38 6.93
CA TYR A 154 6.06 3.52 7.50
C TYR A 154 4.59 3.17 7.69
N ILE A 155 3.98 3.77 8.70
CA ILE A 155 2.55 3.66 8.97
C ILE A 155 1.92 5.04 8.89
N GLN A 156 0.78 5.12 8.22
CA GLN A 156 0.03 6.35 8.04
C GLN A 156 -1.42 6.12 8.44
N SER A 157 -1.91 6.94 9.38
CA SER A 157 -3.33 7.04 9.70
C SER A 157 -4.08 7.59 8.49
N THR A 158 -5.17 6.93 8.10
CA THR A 158 -5.96 7.32 6.92
C THR A 158 -7.46 7.19 7.12
N CYS A 159 -8.20 7.97 6.33
CA CYS A 159 -9.62 7.80 6.10
C CYS A 159 -9.84 7.74 4.57
N ALA A 160 -10.07 6.54 4.05
CA ALA A 160 -10.19 6.32 2.61
C ALA A 160 -11.37 7.09 1.97
N THR A 161 -12.45 7.32 2.73
CA THR A 161 -13.64 8.04 2.25
C THR A 161 -13.39 9.53 2.12
N SER A 162 -12.79 10.19 3.10
CA SER A 162 -12.41 11.61 3.00
C SER A 162 -11.19 11.82 2.09
N GLY A 163 -10.26 10.86 2.08
CA GLY A 163 -8.96 10.93 1.41
C GLY A 163 -7.81 11.34 2.34
N ASP A 164 -8.10 11.60 3.62
CA ASP A 164 -7.12 12.08 4.58
C ASP A 164 -6.00 11.06 4.79
N GLY A 165 -4.75 11.53 4.81
CA GLY A 165 -3.56 10.72 5.03
C GLY A 165 -3.10 9.90 3.81
N LEU A 166 -3.91 9.77 2.75
CA LEU A 166 -3.55 8.95 1.59
C LEU A 166 -2.33 9.53 0.87
N TYR A 167 -2.32 10.84 0.63
CA TYR A 167 -1.24 11.49 -0.11
C TYR A 167 0.07 11.52 0.68
N GLU A 168 0.01 11.69 1.99
CA GLU A 168 1.16 11.70 2.89
C GLU A 168 1.86 10.33 2.89
N GLY A 169 1.09 9.24 2.98
CA GLY A 169 1.64 7.89 2.90
C GLY A 169 2.25 7.60 1.53
N LEU A 170 1.59 8.02 0.44
CA LEU A 170 2.10 7.86 -0.92
C LEU A 170 3.34 8.72 -1.19
N GLU A 171 3.43 9.90 -0.60
CA GLU A 171 4.61 10.76 -0.67
C GLU A 171 5.80 10.10 0.03
N TRP A 172 5.61 9.54 1.21
CA TRP A 172 6.65 8.77 1.89
C TRP A 172 7.11 7.60 1.02
N LEU A 173 6.18 6.82 0.45
CA LEU A 173 6.50 5.66 -0.38
C LEU A 173 7.26 6.10 -1.63
N SER A 174 6.80 7.13 -2.32
CA SER A 174 7.44 7.71 -3.51
C SER A 174 8.88 8.16 -3.22
N ASN A 175 9.06 8.93 -2.14
CA ASN A 175 10.38 9.43 -1.75
C ASN A 175 11.31 8.30 -1.32
N SER A 176 10.79 7.28 -0.64
CA SER A 176 11.57 6.13 -0.19
C SER A 176 11.99 5.23 -1.36
N LEU A 177 11.10 5.00 -2.34
CA LEU A 177 11.45 4.27 -3.56
C LEU A 177 12.55 4.98 -4.36
N ARG A 178 12.45 6.31 -4.49
CA ARG A 178 13.50 7.12 -5.14
C ARG A 178 14.85 7.01 -4.43
N LYS A 179 14.86 6.82 -3.11
CA LYS A 179 16.08 6.66 -2.29
C LYS A 179 16.62 5.22 -2.31
N ALA A 180 15.75 4.22 -2.30
CA ALA A 180 16.12 2.80 -2.24
C ALA A 180 16.75 2.28 -3.55
N GLY A 181 16.43 2.90 -4.68
CA GLY A 181 16.96 2.55 -6.00
C GLY A 181 15.86 2.68 -7.05
N HIS A 182 16.11 3.21 -8.23
CA HIS A 182 17.18 2.76 -9.11
C HIS A 182 17.66 3.89 -10.02
N ASN A 183 18.91 4.32 -9.87
CA ASN A 183 19.67 4.85 -11.00
C ASN A 183 20.24 3.68 -11.81
#